data_AF-A0A1H7EVP3-F1
#
_entry.id   AF-A0A1H7EVP3-F1
#
_cell.length_a   1.000
_cell.length_b   1.000
_cell.length_c   1.000
_cell.angle_alpha   90.00
_cell.angle_beta   90.00
_cell.angle_gamma   90.00
#
_symmetry.space_group_name_H-M   'P 1'
#
loop_
_entity.id
_entity.type
_entity.pdbx_description
1 polymer ?
#
loop_
_entity_poly.entity_id
_entity_poly.type
_entity_poly.pdbx_seq_one_letter_code
_entity_poly.pdbx_strand_id
1 'polypeptide(L)'
;MKNNKSDNFLDYVFEIKNGLTWTTDESGEVIVDMENTGITNRIAQKFFHKPAISHIHLEGMGSYIFTCIDGKKSVYEIGQLVKEKYGEEAEPLYERLSVYMNNLKNVGYITLKA
;
A
#
# COMPACT_ATOMS: atom_id res chain seq x y z
N MET A 1 33.63 -14.72 -9.80
CA MET A 1 33.11 -13.34 -9.69
C MET A 1 31.64 -13.43 -9.29
N LYS A 2 31.27 -13.01 -8.08
CA LYS A 2 29.87 -12.88 -7.66
C LYS A 2 29.41 -11.49 -8.09
N ASN A 3 28.61 -11.39 -9.16
CA ASN A 3 27.96 -10.15 -9.52
C ASN A 3 26.92 -9.83 -8.44
N ASN A 4 27.29 -8.99 -7.47
CA ASN A 4 26.34 -8.34 -6.58
C ASN A 4 25.55 -7.34 -7.43
N LYS A 5 24.47 -7.80 -8.09
CA LYS A 5 23.40 -6.89 -8.48
C LYS A 5 22.86 -6.31 -7.18
N SER A 6 23.15 -5.04 -6.92
CA SER A 6 22.36 -4.26 -5.97
C SER A 6 20.92 -4.34 -6.46
N ASP A 7 20.04 -5.03 -5.72
CA ASP A 7 18.61 -5.03 -6.03
C ASP A 7 18.12 -3.58 -5.96
N ASN A 8 17.94 -2.97 -7.13
CA ASN A 8 17.49 -1.59 -7.24
C ASN A 8 16.00 -1.55 -6.89
N PHE A 9 15.68 -0.90 -5.78
CA PHE A 9 14.30 -0.81 -5.28
C PHE A 9 13.33 -0.24 -6.33
N LEU A 10 13.81 0.65 -7.21
CA LEU A 10 12.98 1.25 -8.25
C LEU A 10 12.48 0.23 -9.28
N ASP A 11 13.15 -0.91 -9.41
CA ASP A 11 12.78 -1.98 -10.35
C ASP A 11 11.75 -2.95 -9.73
N TYR A 12 11.39 -2.78 -8.45
CA TYR A 12 10.42 -3.64 -7.79
C TYR A 12 9.01 -3.43 -8.32
N VAL A 13 8.29 -4.53 -8.53
CA VAL A 13 6.87 -4.53 -8.88
C VAL A 13 6.10 -5.08 -7.67
N PHE A 14 5.19 -4.28 -7.14
CA PHE A 14 4.29 -4.69 -6.06
C PHE A 14 2.89 -4.99 -6.60
N GLU A 15 2.19 -5.88 -5.91
CA GLU A 15 0.77 -6.14 -6.14
C GLU A 15 -0.02 -5.99 -4.84
N ILE A 16 -1.27 -5.57 -4.95
CA ILE A 16 -2.19 -5.54 -3.80
C ILE A 16 -2.40 -7.00 -3.35
N LYS A 17 -2.31 -7.23 -2.04
CA LYS A 17 -2.42 -8.58 -1.48
C LYS A 17 -3.77 -9.19 -1.86
N ASN A 18 -3.71 -10.44 -2.35
CA ASN A 18 -4.92 -11.20 -2.66
C ASN A 18 -5.84 -11.31 -1.42
N GLY A 19 -7.11 -10.97 -1.62
CA GLY A 19 -8.12 -10.97 -0.56
C GLY A 19 -8.13 -9.71 0.32
N LEU A 20 -7.30 -8.70 0.03
CA LEU A 20 -7.44 -7.39 0.66
C LEU A 20 -8.67 -6.66 0.08
N THR A 21 -9.64 -6.36 0.93
CA THR A 21 -10.81 -5.55 0.56
C THR A 21 -10.47 -4.07 0.70
N TRP A 22 -10.71 -3.29 -0.34
CA TRP A 22 -10.56 -1.84 -0.30
C TRP A 22 -11.54 -1.19 -1.28
N THR A 23 -11.89 0.07 -1.01
CA THR A 23 -12.76 0.89 -1.85
C THR A 23 -12.20 2.30 -1.97
N THR A 24 -12.85 3.14 -2.76
CA THR A 24 -12.56 4.57 -2.83
C THR A 24 -13.84 5.33 -2.46
N ASP A 25 -13.71 6.34 -1.61
CA ASP A 25 -14.84 7.18 -1.21
C ASP A 25 -15.18 8.25 -2.26
N GLU A 26 -16.19 9.07 -1.98
CA GLU A 26 -16.64 10.15 -2.88
C GLU A 26 -15.57 11.22 -3.12
N SER A 27 -14.60 11.37 -2.20
CA SER A 27 -13.49 12.32 -2.31
C SER A 27 -12.30 11.75 -3.09
N GLY A 28 -12.33 10.47 -3.43
CA GLY A 28 -11.22 9.79 -4.10
C GLY A 28 -10.21 9.18 -3.13
N GLU A 29 -10.52 9.10 -1.83
CA GLU A 29 -9.64 8.48 -0.84
C GLU A 29 -9.89 6.98 -0.72
N VAL A 30 -8.79 6.22 -0.67
CA VAL A 30 -8.76 4.78 -0.52
C VAL A 30 -9.04 4.41 0.93
N ILE A 31 -10.02 3.54 1.11
CA ILE A 31 -10.38 2.93 2.38
C ILE A 31 -10.02 1.45 2.30
N VAL A 32 -9.09 1.00 3.15
CA VAL A 32 -8.73 -0.40 3.28
C VAL A 32 -9.48 -1.02 4.45
N ASP A 33 -10.21 -2.11 4.18
CA ASP A 33 -10.93 -2.85 5.20
C ASP A 33 -10.02 -3.92 5.81
N MET A 34 -9.67 -3.74 7.07
CA MET A 34 -8.84 -4.69 7.81
C MET A 34 -9.70 -5.49 8.78
N GLU A 35 -9.86 -6.80 8.52
CA GLU A 35 -10.48 -7.70 9.46
C GLU A 35 -9.60 -7.87 10.71
N ASN A 36 -10.15 -7.65 11.90
CA ASN A 36 -9.45 -7.88 13.16
C ASN A 36 -9.47 -9.39 13.52
N THR A 37 -9.04 -10.26 12.60
CA THR A 37 -9.10 -11.73 12.74
C THR A 37 -7.87 -12.30 13.45
N GLY A 38 -7.75 -11.99 14.75
CA GLY A 38 -6.95 -12.80 15.66
C GLY A 38 -7.69 -14.10 16.02
N ILE A 39 -6.95 -15.18 16.30
CA ILE A 39 -7.45 -16.52 16.73
C ILE A 39 -8.37 -16.47 17.98
N THR A 40 -8.49 -15.30 18.62
CA THR A 40 -9.37 -14.98 19.74
C THR A 40 -10.77 -14.50 19.35
N ASN A 41 -11.13 -14.56 18.06
CA ASN A 41 -12.34 -13.96 17.49
C ASN A 41 -13.67 -14.42 18.16
N ARG A 42 -13.74 -15.66 18.64
CA ARG A 42 -14.94 -16.19 19.29
C ARG A 42 -15.20 -15.63 20.69
N ILE A 43 -14.14 -15.20 21.39
CA ILE A 43 -14.24 -14.69 22.76
C ILE A 43 -14.24 -13.14 22.74
N ALA A 44 -13.55 -12.52 21.78
CA ALA A 44 -13.47 -11.06 21.64
C ALA A 44 -14.81 -10.41 21.26
N GLN A 45 -15.56 -10.98 20.31
CA GLN A 45 -16.86 -10.41 19.89
C GLN A 45 -17.94 -10.52 20.98
N LYS A 46 -17.83 -11.52 21.86
CA LYS A 46 -18.82 -11.76 22.93
C LYS A 46 -18.59 -10.91 24.18
N PHE A 47 -17.43 -10.25 24.30
CA PHE A 47 -17.03 -9.52 25.52
C PHE A 47 -16.51 -8.09 25.28
N PHE A 48 -16.12 -7.72 24.06
CA PHE A 48 -15.60 -6.38 23.76
C PHE A 48 -16.36 -5.68 22.63
N HIS A 49 -16.75 -4.44 22.89
CA HIS A 49 -17.33 -3.46 21.95
C HIS A 49 -16.34 -2.99 20.85
N LYS A 50 -15.46 -3.86 20.36
CA LYS A 50 -14.49 -3.52 19.31
C LYS A 50 -15.07 -3.90 17.93
N PRO A 51 -15.03 -2.99 16.94
CA PRO A 51 -15.54 -3.28 15.61
C PRO A 51 -14.77 -4.44 14.96
N ALA A 52 -15.50 -5.34 14.31
CA ALA A 52 -14.96 -6.52 13.65
C ALA A 52 -14.02 -6.17 12.47
N ILE A 53 -14.20 -4.98 11.91
CA ILE A 53 -13.47 -4.44 10.76
C ILE A 53 -12.96 -3.04 11.14
N SER A 54 -11.70 -2.77 10.86
CA SER A 54 -11.12 -1.43 10.93
C SER A 54 -11.06 -0.85 9.51
N HIS A 55 -11.58 0.37 9.33
CA HIS A 55 -11.48 1.10 8.07
C HIS A 55 -10.26 2.02 8.13
N ILE A 56 -9.24 1.73 7.33
CA ILE A 56 -8.00 2.50 7.30
C ILE A 56 -8.01 3.40 6.08
N HIS A 57 -8.05 4.71 6.32
CA HIS A 57 -8.03 5.72 5.26
C HIS A 57 -6.59 6.00 4.85
N LEU A 58 -6.31 5.91 3.56
CA LEU A 58 -5.04 6.34 2.97
C LEU A 58 -5.27 7.74 2.41
N GLU A 59 -4.89 8.79 3.12
CA GLU A 59 -5.24 10.15 2.69
C GLU A 59 -4.31 10.69 1.57
N GLY A 60 -4.83 11.63 0.79
CA GLY A 60 -4.05 12.45 -0.16
C GLY A 60 -3.25 11.65 -1.19
N MET A 61 -1.94 11.93 -1.30
CA MET A 61 -1.06 11.30 -2.30
C MET A 61 -0.94 9.78 -2.11
N GLY A 62 -1.06 9.29 -0.87
CA GLY A 62 -1.00 7.86 -0.56
C GLY A 62 -2.11 7.07 -1.24
N SER A 63 -3.33 7.61 -1.25
CA SER A 63 -4.46 7.05 -2.01
C SER A 63 -4.11 6.82 -3.47
N TYR A 64 -3.60 7.86 -4.13
CA TYR A 64 -3.30 7.76 -5.54
C TYR A 64 -2.18 6.75 -5.81
N ILE A 65 -1.11 6.76 -5.00
CA ILE A 65 -0.03 5.78 -5.11
C ILE A 65 -0.59 4.36 -4.98
N PHE A 66 -1.45 4.12 -3.98
CA PHE A 66 -2.08 2.81 -3.76
C PHE A 66 -2.85 2.33 -4.99
N THR A 67 -3.66 3.21 -5.61
CA THR A 67 -4.41 2.88 -6.84
C THR A 67 -3.53 2.59 -8.07
N CYS A 68 -2.27 3.04 -8.06
CA CYS A 68 -1.33 2.75 -9.14
C CYS A 68 -0.75 1.32 -9.08
N ILE A 69 -0.82 0.67 -7.91
CA ILE A 69 -0.27 -0.66 -7.65
C ILE A 69 -1.16 -1.73 -8.29
N ASP A 70 -0.67 -2.34 -9.37
CA ASP A 70 -1.43 -3.28 -10.20
C ASP A 70 -0.71 -4.61 -10.47
N GLY A 71 0.44 -4.84 -9.83
CA GLY A 71 1.28 -6.00 -10.09
C GLY A 71 1.96 -5.97 -11.45
N LYS A 72 2.03 -4.82 -12.13
CA LYS A 72 2.68 -4.67 -13.44
C LYS A 72 3.69 -3.53 -13.44
N LYS A 73 3.32 -2.37 -12.89
CA LYS A 73 4.18 -1.19 -12.83
C LYS A 73 5.25 -1.34 -11.77
N SER A 74 6.47 -0.99 -12.13
CA SER A 74 7.60 -0.83 -11.22
C SER A 74 7.42 0.39 -10.31
N VAL A 75 8.15 0.44 -9.20
CA VAL A 75 8.22 1.62 -8.32
C VAL A 75 8.65 2.86 -9.11
N TYR A 76 9.56 2.72 -10.07
CA TYR A 76 9.96 3.80 -10.97
C TYR A 76 8.76 4.36 -11.76
N GLU A 77 8.01 3.49 -12.43
CA GLU A 77 6.85 3.89 -13.23
C GLU A 77 5.76 4.53 -12.38
N ILE A 78 5.51 4.00 -11.18
CA ILE A 78 4.59 4.62 -10.21
C ILE A 78 5.10 6.01 -9.81
N GLY A 79 6.40 6.17 -9.56
CA GLY A 79 7.00 7.47 -9.28
C GLY A 79 6.78 8.48 -10.41
N GLN A 80 6.90 8.07 -11.67
CA GLN A 80 6.62 8.94 -12.81
C GLN A 80 5.15 9.40 -12.82
N LEU A 81 4.19 8.51 -12.56
CA LEU A 81 2.76 8.86 -12.48
C LEU A 81 2.47 9.85 -11.34
N VAL A 82 3.10 9.65 -10.19
CA VAL A 82 2.98 10.56 -9.04
C VAL A 82 3.56 11.93 -9.38
N LYS A 83 4.72 11.97 -10.04
CA LYS A 83 5.35 13.22 -10.49
C LYS A 83 4.50 13.95 -11.52
N GLU A 84 3.91 13.23 -12.47
CA GLU A 84 3.01 13.81 -13.47
C GLU A 84 1.79 14.46 -12.82
N LYS A 85 1.23 13.82 -11.78
CA LYS A 85 0.03 14.32 -11.10
C LYS A 85 0.30 15.46 -10.11
N TYR A 86 1.38 15.38 -9.34
CA TYR A 86 1.63 16.28 -8.19
C TYR A 86 2.84 17.22 -8.39
N GLY A 87 3.60 17.07 -9.46
CA GLY A 87 4.73 17.94 -9.77
C GLY A 87 5.74 18.04 -8.63
N GLU A 88 6.05 19.27 -8.23
CA GLU A 88 7.02 19.55 -7.16
C GLU A 88 6.54 19.12 -5.76
N GLU A 89 5.23 18.99 -5.53
CA GLU A 89 4.68 18.56 -4.23
C GLU A 89 5.04 17.10 -3.89
N ALA A 90 5.40 16.32 -4.91
CA ALA A 90 5.86 14.96 -4.73
C ALA A 90 7.29 14.85 -4.21
N GLU A 91 8.10 15.91 -4.32
CA GLU A 91 9.50 15.86 -3.93
C GLU A 91 9.66 15.79 -2.38
N PRO A 92 10.69 15.08 -1.86
CA PRO A 92 11.58 14.16 -2.56
C PRO A 92 10.86 12.85 -2.96
N LEU A 93 10.71 12.62 -4.27
CA LEU A 93 9.76 11.66 -4.81
C LEU A 93 10.08 10.21 -4.43
N TYR A 94 11.24 9.72 -4.85
CA TYR A 94 11.57 8.31 -4.71
C TYR A 94 11.88 7.92 -3.27
N GLU A 95 12.37 8.84 -2.45
CA GLU A 95 12.60 8.60 -1.02
C GLU A 95 11.26 8.39 -0.30
N ARG A 96 10.31 9.31 -0.50
CA ARG A 96 8.95 9.20 0.10
C ARG A 96 8.22 7.98 -0.41
N LEU A 97 8.29 7.71 -1.71
CA LEU A 97 7.66 6.54 -2.33
C LEU A 97 8.22 5.23 -1.75
N SER A 98 9.55 5.16 -1.54
CA SER A 98 10.19 3.97 -0.96
C SER A 98 9.73 3.70 0.46
N VAL A 99 9.66 4.73 1.30
CA VAL A 99 9.15 4.60 2.68
C VAL A 99 7.69 4.17 2.67
N TYR A 100 6.87 4.76 1.80
CA TYR A 100 5.45 4.44 1.71
C TYR A 100 5.20 3.00 1.26
N MET A 101 5.86 2.55 0.20
CA MET A 101 5.77 1.17 -0.29
C MET A 101 6.23 0.16 0.77
N ASN A 102 7.30 0.46 1.50
CA ASN A 102 7.76 -0.40 2.58
C ASN A 102 6.74 -0.47 3.73
N ASN A 103 6.09 0.65 4.08
CA ASN A 103 5.04 0.67 5.08
C ASN A 103 3.84 -0.18 4.67
N LEU A 104 3.34 -0.01 3.43
CA LEU A 104 2.25 -0.84 2.89
C LEU A 104 2.59 -2.33 2.89
N LYS A 105 3.84 -2.68 2.56
CA LYS A 105 4.33 -4.06 2.63
C LYS A 105 4.35 -4.57 4.07
N ASN A 106 4.83 -3.78 5.01
CA ASN A 106 4.96 -4.17 6.43
C ASN A 106 3.59 -4.40 7.10
N VAL A 107 2.59 -3.59 6.77
CA VAL A 107 1.21 -3.81 7.24
C VAL A 107 0.47 -4.89 6.43
N GLY A 108 1.12 -5.46 5.41
CA GLY A 108 0.60 -6.58 4.63
C GLY A 108 -0.48 -6.20 3.62
N TYR A 109 -0.52 -4.94 3.17
CA TYR A 109 -1.48 -4.50 2.14
C TYR A 109 -0.99 -4.84 0.72
N ILE A 110 0.32 -4.83 0.52
CA ILE A 110 0.94 -5.17 -0.76
C ILE A 110 2.01 -6.23 -0.56
N THR A 111 2.27 -7.00 -1.61
CA THR A 111 3.33 -8.01 -1.66
C THR A 111 4.24 -7.74 -2.85
N LEU A 112 5.53 -8.06 -2.70
CA LEU A 112 6.44 -8.03 -3.85
C LEU A 112 6.03 -9.14 -4.81
N LYS A 113 5.87 -8.80 -6.08
CA LYS A 113 5.56 -9.78 -7.11
C LYS A 113 6.83 -10.57 -7.44
N ALA A 114 6.71 -11.90 -7.39
CA ALA A 114 7.79 -12.84 -7.66
C ALA A 114 8.07 -12.98 -9.16
#